data_AF-A0A832WR11-F1
#
_entry.id   AF-A0A832WR11-F1
#
_cell.length_a   1.000
_cell.length_b   1.000
_cell.length_c   1.000
_cell.angle_alpha   90.00
_cell.angle_beta   90.00
_cell.angle_gamma   90.00
#
_symmetry.space_group_name_H-M   'P 1'
#
loop_
_entity.id
_entity.type
_entity.pdbx_description
1 polymer ?
#
loop_
_entity_poly.entity_id
_entity_poly.type
_entity_poly.pdbx_seq_one_letter_code
_entity_poly.pdbx_strand_id
1 'polypeptide(L)'
;MEDPLRRALLLFALQNAVKHQSIPKAGTVIGMVMGKYPELKPRAREATTLIKEVIDEVTALTPAERADRLCSLAPELVEEMSRPREHAKALPTLEKAENGVVMRFAPN
;
A
#
# COMPACT_ATOMS: atom_id res chain seq x y z
N MET A 1 -15.38 20.95 8.31
CA MET A 1 -14.03 20.35 8.49
C MET A 1 -14.14 18.90 8.10
N GLU A 2 -13.39 18.43 7.11
CA GLU A 2 -13.38 17.01 6.74
C GLU A 2 -12.80 16.18 7.89
N ASP A 3 -13.42 15.04 8.20
CA ASP A 3 -12.94 14.15 9.27
C ASP A 3 -11.53 13.62 8.92
N PRO A 4 -10.51 13.82 9.77
CA PRO A 4 -9.16 13.34 9.51
C PRO A 4 -9.10 11.83 9.26
N LEU A 5 -9.99 11.05 9.88
CA LEU A 5 -10.08 9.61 9.65
C LEU A 5 -10.53 9.28 8.23
N ARG A 6 -11.59 9.93 7.75
CA ARG A 6 -12.12 9.74 6.38
C ARG A 6 -11.08 10.13 5.34
N ARG A 7 -10.42 11.27 5.54
CA ARG A 7 -9.35 11.74 4.64
C ARG A 7 -8.19 10.75 4.56
N ALA A 8 -7.75 10.20 5.69
CA ALA A 8 -6.70 9.19 5.71
C ALA A 8 -7.14 7.91 4.97
N LEU A 9 -8.35 7.41 5.22
CA LEU A 9 -8.87 6.21 4.54
C LEU A 9 -8.92 6.38 3.03
N LEU A 10 -9.41 7.54 2.54
CA LEU A 10 -9.48 7.83 1.10
C LEU A 10 -8.09 7.85 0.44
N LEU A 11 -7.14 8.53 1.08
CA LEU A 11 -5.78 8.67 0.57
C LEU A 11 -5.07 7.32 0.48
N PHE A 12 -5.18 6.47 1.51
CA PHE A 12 -4.59 5.13 1.48
C PHE A 12 -5.34 4.16 0.56
N ALA A 13 -6.66 4.31 0.40
CA ALA A 13 -7.43 3.53 -0.56
C ALA A 13 -6.99 3.84 -2.00
N LEU A 14 -6.88 5.13 -2.35
CA LEU A 14 -6.39 5.58 -3.66
C LEU A 14 -4.95 5.13 -3.90
N GLN A 15 -4.06 5.31 -2.92
CA GLN A 15 -2.67 4.85 -3.02
C GLN A 15 -2.58 3.35 -3.31
N ASN A 16 -3.35 2.54 -2.59
CA ASN A 16 -3.37 1.10 -2.79
C ASN A 16 -3.94 0.71 -4.16
N ALA A 17 -5.01 1.40 -4.57
CA ALA A 17 -5.66 1.17 -5.86
C ALA A 17 -4.75 1.51 -7.04
N VAL A 18 -3.99 2.61 -6.97
CA VAL A 18 -3.04 3.01 -8.01
C VAL A 18 -1.84 2.06 -8.02
N LYS A 19 -1.30 1.73 -6.84
CA LYS A 19 -0.12 0.86 -6.71
C LYS A 19 -0.34 -0.54 -7.24
N HIS A 20 -1.53 -1.11 -7.01
CA HIS A 20 -1.87 -2.48 -7.38
C HIS A 20 -2.86 -2.57 -8.53
N GLN A 21 -3.25 -1.43 -9.14
CA GLN A 21 -4.23 -1.32 -10.22
C GLN A 21 -5.52 -2.12 -9.98
N SER A 22 -5.92 -2.27 -8.72
CA SER A 22 -7.02 -3.14 -8.30
C SER A 22 -7.85 -2.48 -7.21
N ILE A 23 -9.04 -3.04 -6.94
CA ILE A 23 -9.93 -2.53 -5.90
C ILE A 23 -9.30 -2.84 -4.53
N PRO A 24 -9.06 -1.82 -3.69
CA PRO A 24 -8.39 -2.01 -2.42
C PRO A 24 -9.27 -2.76 -1.43
N LYS A 25 -8.68 -3.65 -0.63
CA LYS A 25 -9.38 -4.37 0.44
C LYS A 25 -9.50 -3.49 1.68
N ALA A 26 -10.69 -3.43 2.28
CA ALA A 26 -10.96 -2.63 3.48
C ALA A 26 -9.96 -2.89 4.62
N GLY A 27 -9.68 -4.16 4.93
CA GLY A 27 -8.74 -4.53 5.99
C GLY A 27 -7.31 -4.03 5.72
N THR A 28 -6.87 -4.04 4.45
CA THR A 28 -5.54 -3.54 4.06
C THR A 28 -5.45 -2.03 4.27
N VAL A 29 -6.46 -1.28 3.82
CA VAL A 29 -6.49 0.18 3.97
C VAL A 29 -6.53 0.58 5.44
N ILE A 30 -7.40 -0.04 6.24
CA ILE A 30 -7.47 0.20 7.69
C ILE A 30 -6.10 -0.10 8.33
N GLY A 31 -5.48 -1.24 8.01
CA GLY A 31 -4.17 -1.59 8.54
C GLY A 31 -3.09 -0.55 8.22
N MET A 32 -3.07 -0.01 6.99
CA MET A 32 -2.14 1.04 6.60
C MET A 32 -2.38 2.35 7.36
N VAL A 33 -3.65 2.78 7.47
CA VAL A 33 -4.01 3.99 8.23
C VAL A 33 -3.61 3.85 9.69
N MET A 34 -3.93 2.72 10.33
CA MET A 34 -3.62 2.49 11.75
C MET A 34 -2.11 2.34 12.01
N GLY A 35 -1.34 1.93 11.00
CA GLY A 35 0.12 1.87 11.05
C GLY A 35 0.78 3.25 10.93
N LYS A 36 0.25 4.12 10.05
CA LYS A 36 0.75 5.48 9.85
C LYS A 36 0.30 6.45 10.96
N TYR A 37 -0.95 6.29 11.42
CA TYR A 37 -1.64 7.16 12.38
C TYR A 37 -2.13 6.34 13.58
N PRO A 38 -1.24 5.98 14.52
CA PRO A 38 -1.61 5.21 15.71
C PRO A 38 -2.68 5.90 16.58
N GLU A 39 -2.80 7.23 16.53
CA GLU A 39 -3.82 8.03 17.20
C GLU A 39 -5.26 7.74 16.72
N LEU A 40 -5.41 7.17 15.51
CA LEU A 40 -6.71 6.78 14.96
C LEU A 40 -7.16 5.37 15.38
N LYS A 41 -6.30 4.60 16.06
CA LYS A 41 -6.62 3.24 16.56
C LYS A 41 -7.90 3.15 17.39
N PRO A 42 -8.21 4.09 18.31
CA PRO A 42 -9.47 4.06 19.06
C PRO A 42 -10.71 4.12 18.15
N ARG A 43 -10.56 4.73 16.97
CA ARG A 43 -11.63 4.93 15.98
C ARG A 43 -11.67 3.83 14.91
N ALA A 44 -10.99 2.70 15.11
CA ALA A 44 -10.96 1.60 14.13
C ALA A 44 -12.36 1.04 13.79
N ARG A 45 -13.29 1.05 14.75
CA ARG A 45 -14.70 0.67 14.52
C ARG A 45 -15.40 1.63 13.56
N GLU A 46 -15.21 2.93 13.74
CA GLU A 46 -15.71 3.96 12.81
C GLU A 46 -15.08 3.81 11.43
N ALA A 47 -13.78 3.53 11.37
CA ALA A 47 -13.06 3.32 10.12
C ALA A 47 -13.67 2.19 9.29
N THR A 48 -14.17 1.13 9.93
CA THR A 48 -14.80 -0.01 9.25
C THR A 48 -16.14 0.35 8.61
N THR A 49 -16.81 1.38 9.12
CA THR A 49 -18.06 1.88 8.54
C THR A 49 -17.75 2.81 7.38
N LEU A 50 -16.85 3.79 7.58
CA LEU A 50 -16.46 4.77 6.59
C LEU A 50 -15.72 4.16 5.39
N ILE A 51 -14.93 3.11 5.60
CA ILE A 51 -14.13 2.51 4.53
C ILE A 51 -14.99 1.91 3.41
N LYS A 52 -16.23 1.49 3.69
CA LYS A 52 -17.13 0.94 2.67
C LYS A 52 -17.49 2.02 1.65
N GLU A 53 -17.94 3.17 2.14
CA GLU A 53 -18.25 4.35 1.31
C GLU A 53 -17.03 4.79 0.50
N VAL A 54 -15.87 4.86 1.15
CA VAL A 54 -14.60 5.22 0.51
C VAL A 54 -14.23 4.23 -0.61
N ILE A 55 -14.39 2.92 -0.39
CA ILE A 55 -14.10 1.91 -1.41
C ILE A 55 -15.07 2.03 -2.57
N ASP A 56 -16.36 2.26 -2.32
CA ASP A 56 -17.35 2.43 -3.37
C ASP A 56 -17.05 3.68 -4.22
N GLU A 57 -16.67 4.79 -3.57
CA GLU A 57 -16.19 6.00 -4.25
C GLU A 57 -14.96 5.73 -5.12
N VAL A 58 -13.97 4.99 -4.61
CA VAL A 58 -12.76 4.64 -5.36
C VAL A 58 -13.08 3.67 -6.50
N THR A 59 -14.02 2.75 -6.29
CA THR A 59 -14.44 1.75 -7.29
C THR A 59 -15.15 2.41 -8.45
N ALA A 60 -15.96 3.44 -8.21
CA ALA A 60 -16.63 4.22 -9.25
C ALA A 60 -15.67 4.99 -10.16
N LEU A 61 -14.47 5.33 -9.67
CA LEU A 61 -13.44 6.04 -10.44
C LEU A 61 -12.62 5.08 -11.32
N THR A 62 -12.19 5.59 -12.46
CA THR A 62 -11.25 4.88 -13.35
C THR A 62 -9.81 4.91 -12.81
N PRO A 63 -8.93 3.98 -13.25
CA PRO A 63 -7.53 3.97 -12.81
C PRO A 63 -6.78 5.29 -13.03
N ALA A 64 -7.07 5.99 -14.13
CA ALA A 64 -6.48 7.30 -14.42
C ALA A 64 -6.97 8.37 -13.43
N GLU A 65 -8.28 8.46 -13.21
CA GLU A 65 -8.86 9.42 -12.26
C GLU A 65 -8.41 9.16 -10.82
N ARG A 66 -8.19 7.90 -10.44
CA ARG A 66 -7.62 7.54 -9.13
C ARG A 66 -6.21 8.11 -8.97
N ALA A 67 -5.39 8.05 -10.01
CA ALA A 67 -4.06 8.63 -10.01
C ALA A 67 -4.12 10.16 -9.91
N ASP A 68 -4.98 10.81 -10.69
CA ASP A 68 -5.14 12.28 -10.65
C ASP A 68 -5.65 12.77 -9.29
N ARG A 69 -6.62 12.07 -8.68
CA ARG A 69 -7.07 12.36 -7.32
C ARG A 69 -5.96 12.17 -6.29
N LEU A 70 -5.17 11.12 -6.42
CA LEU A 70 -4.04 10.87 -5.51
C LEU A 70 -2.97 11.97 -5.64
N CYS A 71 -2.63 12.38 -6.87
CA CYS A 71 -1.72 13.50 -7.15
C CYS A 71 -2.21 14.80 -6.52
N SER A 72 -3.51 15.08 -6.61
CA SER A 72 -4.11 16.30 -6.08
C SER A 72 -4.11 16.33 -4.54
N LEU A 73 -4.27 15.18 -3.90
CA LEU A 73 -4.36 15.07 -2.44
C LEU A 73 -3.01 14.91 -1.74
N ALA A 74 -2.09 14.19 -2.37
CA ALA A 74 -0.80 13.82 -1.79
C ALA A 74 0.26 13.61 -2.89
N PRO A 75 0.80 14.71 -3.47
CA PRO A 75 1.84 14.63 -4.48
C PRO A 75 3.10 13.92 -3.97
N GLU A 76 3.42 14.05 -2.67
CA GLU A 76 4.56 13.39 -2.02
C GLU A 76 4.52 11.86 -2.13
N LEU A 77 3.32 11.26 -2.01
CA LEU A 77 3.15 9.81 -2.11
C LEU A 77 3.30 9.29 -3.54
N VAL A 78 2.98 10.13 -4.53
CA VAL A 78 3.13 9.81 -5.95
C VAL A 78 4.60 9.84 -6.33
N GLU A 79 5.38 10.79 -5.82
CA GLU A 79 6.84 10.82 -6.02
C GLU A 79 7.53 9.59 -5.41
N GLU A 80 7.12 9.14 -4.21
CA GLU A 80 7.63 7.90 -3.62
C GLU A 80 7.29 6.66 -4.45
N MET A 81 6.12 6.64 -5.12
CA MET A 81 5.71 5.55 -5.99
C MET A 81 6.38 5.59 -7.37
N SER A 82 6.68 6.79 -7.88
CA SER A 82 7.32 6.98 -9.18
C SER A 82 8.83 6.75 -9.14
N ARG A 83 9.46 6.73 -7.95
CA ARG A 83 10.85 6.27 -7.85
C ARG A 83 10.92 4.80 -8.26
N PRO A 84 11.62 4.46 -9.35
CA PRO A 84 11.90 3.08 -9.66
C PRO A 84 12.59 2.50 -8.43
N ARG A 85 11.99 1.49 -7.81
CA ARG A 85 12.75 0.62 -6.92
C ARG A 85 13.78 -0.04 -7.82
N GLU A 86 14.97 0.54 -7.91
CA GLU A 86 16.15 -0.13 -8.42
C GLU A 86 16.34 -1.39 -7.57
N HIS A 87 15.71 -2.48 -7.98
CA HIS A 87 15.96 -3.81 -7.48
C HIS A 87 17.30 -4.29 -8.06
N ALA A 88 18.37 -3.54 -7.80
CA ALA A 88 19.73 -4.03 -7.94
C ALA A 88 20.15 -4.71 -6.62
N LYS A 89 19.39 -5.71 -6.19
CA LYS A 89 19.94 -6.71 -5.26
C LYS A 89 20.51 -7.84 -6.10
N ALA A 90 21.64 -7.56 -6.76
CA ALA A 90 22.55 -8.63 -7.12
C ALA A 90 23.04 -9.22 -5.79
N LEU A 91 22.66 -10.47 -5.51
CA LEU A 91 23.28 -11.20 -4.41
C LEU A 91 24.78 -11.27 -4.70
N PRO A 92 25.65 -11.05 -3.70
CA PRO A 92 27.06 -11.28 -3.89
C PRO A 92 27.28 -12.73 -4.36
N THR A 93 28.22 -12.92 -5.27
CA THR A 93 28.62 -14.26 -5.73
C THR A 93 29.05 -15.09 -4.52
N LEU A 94 28.52 -16.30 -4.39
CA LEU A 94 28.86 -17.21 -3.30
C LEU A 94 30.37 -17.51 -3.35
N GLU A 95 31.11 -17.18 -2.29
CA GLU A 95 32.51 -17.58 -2.17
C GLU A 95 32.61 -19.12 -2.11
N LYS A 96 33.52 -19.71 -2.90
CA LYS A 96 33.77 -21.16 -3.01
C LYS A 96 32.70 -21.99 -3.74
N ALA A 97 31.84 -21.37 -4.55
CA ALA A 97 30.90 -22.09 -5.42
C ALA A 97 31.52 -22.71 -6.69
N GLU A 98 32.84 -22.60 -6.90
CA GLU A 98 33.55 -23.13 -8.07
C GLU A 98 33.37 -24.65 -8.24
N ASN A 99 33.19 -25.39 -7.14
CA ASN A 99 32.99 -26.84 -7.13
C ASN A 99 31.52 -27.27 -6.99
N GLY A 100 30.57 -26.36 -7.23
CA GLY A 100 29.13 -26.63 -7.14
C GLY A 100 28.54 -26.43 -5.74
N VAL A 101 27.24 -26.14 -5.68
CA VAL A 101 26.48 -25.93 -4.44
C VAL A 101 25.61 -27.15 -4.17
N VAL A 102 25.71 -27.74 -2.98
CA VAL A 102 24.86 -28.86 -2.55
C VAL A 102 23.87 -28.37 -1.49
N MET A 103 22.57 -28.43 -1.79
CA MET A 103 21.51 -28.20 -0.81
C MET A 103 21.19 -29.49 -0.06
N ARG A 104 21.05 -29.42 1.27
CA ARG A 104 20.56 -30.53 2.10
C ARG A 104 19.25 -30.16 2.76
N PHE A 105 18.31 -31.10 2.79
CA PHE A 105 17.11 -31.00 3.61
C PHE A 105 17.40 -31.49 5.04
N ALA A 106 16.80 -30.85 6.04
CA ALA A 106 16.82 -31.37 7.40
C ALA A 106 15.99 -32.67 7.47
N PRO A 107 16.41 -33.67 8.27
CA PRO A 107 15.64 -34.90 8.43
C PRO A 107 14.30 -34.62 9.12
N ASN A 108 13.23 -35.25 8.61
CA ASN A 108 11.84 -35.14 9.10
C ASN A 108 11.65 -35.79 10.47
#